data_AF-A0A9W6U6A3-F1
#
_entry.id   AF-A0A9W6U6A3-F1
#
_cell.length_a   1.000
_cell.length_b   1.000
_cell.length_c   1.000
_cell.angle_alpha   90.00
_cell.angle_beta   90.00
_cell.angle_gamma   90.00
#
_symmetry.space_group_name_H-M   'P 1'
#
loop_
_entity.id
_entity.type
_entity.pdbx_description
1 polymer ?
#
loop_
_entity_poly.entity_id
_entity_poly.type
_entity_poly.pdbx_seq_one_letter_code
_entity_poly.pdbx_strand_id
1 'polypeptide(L)'
;MVVWGSRLRPALDSMVSSIIENSSLRFVFLGALGAIVVIIAGAMALSLVSVLELAEQGDFSSDRVVTLETKIISRLHAQVKNSNSAWKDTQNELMCCGYDQVSTIKAYLSTSPSWDPSLDTSVEDVNSVGGRYCSTRISECERTTSEAHCPVPGRNWCRIELLQVAHENYSLLSTCAITFGAVQLLFSALGLFTLLCDVGRLRGSSPIYEIQHQMLSPIQPSAPDVDD
;
A
#
# COMPACT_ATOMS: atom_id res chain seq x y z
N MET A 1 22.52 -22.68 19.75
CA MET A 1 21.79 -22.55 18.47
C MET A 1 21.98 -21.12 17.93
N VAL A 2 23.23 -20.72 17.60
CA VAL A 2 23.56 -19.38 17.07
C VAL A 2 24.85 -19.52 16.23
N VAL A 3 24.78 -20.14 15.04
CA VAL A 3 25.95 -20.27 14.13
C VAL A 3 25.55 -20.04 12.65
N TRP A 4 24.46 -19.33 12.39
CA TRP A 4 24.05 -18.96 11.02
C TRP A 4 24.25 -17.46 10.70
N GLY A 5 24.46 -16.61 11.70
CA GLY A 5 24.56 -15.16 11.51
C GLY A 5 25.93 -14.62 11.05
N SER A 6 27.00 -15.39 11.22
CA SER A 6 28.39 -14.93 10.97
C SER A 6 28.90 -15.19 9.55
N ARG A 7 28.27 -16.10 8.79
CA ARG A 7 28.59 -16.33 7.36
C ARG A 7 27.66 -15.59 6.39
N LEU A 8 26.42 -15.30 6.78
CA LEU A 8 25.49 -14.57 5.91
C LEU A 8 25.86 -13.09 5.79
N ARG A 9 26.33 -12.46 6.86
CA ARG A 9 26.60 -11.02 6.90
C ARG A 9 27.69 -10.56 5.90
N PRO A 10 28.89 -11.18 5.84
CA PRO A 10 29.90 -10.80 4.85
C PRO A 10 29.50 -11.13 3.40
N ALA A 11 28.69 -12.17 3.18
CA ALA A 11 28.13 -12.48 1.87
C ALA A 11 27.08 -11.43 1.46
N LEU A 12 26.24 -10.98 2.38
CA LEU A 12 25.29 -9.89 2.17
C LEU A 12 26.02 -8.58 1.86
N ASP A 13 27.07 -8.25 2.62
CA ASP A 13 27.84 -7.02 2.44
C ASP A 13 28.62 -7.03 1.11
N SER A 14 29.20 -8.17 0.72
CA SER A 14 29.84 -8.35 -0.60
C SER A 14 28.84 -8.28 -1.74
N MET A 15 27.63 -8.81 -1.55
CA MET A 15 26.56 -8.77 -2.54
C MET A 15 26.00 -7.35 -2.68
N VAL A 16 25.83 -6.61 -1.57
CA VAL A 16 25.44 -5.19 -1.55
C VAL A 16 26.50 -4.32 -2.22
N SER A 17 27.79 -4.56 -1.96
CA SER A 17 28.89 -3.85 -2.63
C SER A 17 28.88 -4.10 -4.15
N SER A 18 28.66 -5.35 -4.57
CA SER A 18 28.55 -5.71 -6.00
C SER A 18 27.27 -5.16 -6.67
N ILE A 19 26.16 -5.08 -5.92
CA ILE A 19 24.94 -4.38 -6.35
C ILE A 19 25.23 -2.91 -6.57
N ILE A 20 25.98 -2.27 -5.68
CA ILE A 20 26.38 -0.87 -5.86
C ILE A 20 27.30 -0.76 -7.09
N GLU A 21 28.19 -1.66 -7.41
CA GLU A 21 29.09 -1.42 -8.55
C GLU A 21 28.45 -1.61 -9.94
N ASN A 22 27.35 -2.38 -10.03
CA ASN A 22 26.82 -2.84 -11.31
C ASN A 22 25.43 -2.25 -11.63
N SER A 23 25.36 -1.31 -12.59
CA SER A 23 24.17 -0.52 -12.92
C SER A 23 22.94 -1.37 -13.28
N SER A 24 23.12 -2.49 -13.98
CA SER A 24 22.06 -3.43 -14.35
C SER A 24 21.51 -4.20 -13.14
N LEU A 25 22.37 -4.56 -12.19
CA LEU A 25 21.97 -5.28 -10.97
C LEU A 25 21.17 -4.34 -10.04
N ARG A 26 21.59 -3.07 -9.91
CA ARG A 26 20.85 -2.04 -9.16
C ARG A 26 19.40 -1.91 -9.61
N PHE A 27 19.16 -1.90 -10.93
CA PHE A 27 17.82 -1.73 -11.49
C PHE A 27 16.89 -2.90 -11.10
N VAL A 28 17.38 -4.14 -11.20
CA VAL A 28 16.62 -5.33 -10.82
C VAL A 28 16.33 -5.35 -9.31
N PHE A 29 17.30 -4.98 -8.47
CA PHE A 29 17.11 -4.92 -7.01
C PHE A 29 16.12 -3.84 -6.59
N LEU A 30 16.21 -2.63 -7.15
CA LEU A 30 15.26 -1.55 -6.87
C LEU A 30 13.84 -1.93 -7.34
N GLY A 31 13.73 -2.58 -8.50
CA GLY A 31 12.47 -3.11 -9.00
C GLY A 31 11.84 -4.14 -8.07
N ALA A 32 12.65 -5.07 -7.54
CA ALA A 32 12.19 -6.08 -6.58
C ALA A 32 11.75 -5.46 -5.24
N LEU A 33 12.52 -4.49 -4.70
CA LEU A 33 12.16 -3.79 -3.47
C LEU A 33 10.86 -2.99 -3.63
N GLY A 34 10.70 -2.28 -4.74
CA GLY A 34 9.45 -1.58 -5.07
C GLY A 34 8.26 -2.53 -5.12
N ALA A 35 8.43 -3.69 -5.77
CA ALA A 35 7.39 -4.71 -5.85
C ALA A 35 6.98 -5.24 -4.46
N ILE A 36 7.94 -5.48 -3.57
CA ILE A 36 7.66 -5.92 -2.19
C ILE A 36 6.82 -4.89 -1.44
N VAL A 37 7.18 -3.60 -1.53
CA VAL A 37 6.42 -2.52 -0.88
C VAL A 37 4.98 -2.47 -1.40
N VAL A 38 4.79 -2.59 -2.71
CA VAL A 38 3.46 -2.59 -3.33
C VAL A 38 2.63 -3.80 -2.86
N ILE A 39 3.22 -5.00 -2.78
CA ILE A 39 2.53 -6.19 -2.25
C ILE A 39 2.12 -5.99 -0.80
N ILE A 40 3.01 -5.45 0.04
CA ILE A 40 2.72 -5.17 1.45
C ILE A 40 1.54 -4.20 1.56
N ALA A 41 1.52 -3.13 0.77
CA ALA A 41 0.41 -2.19 0.72
C ALA A 41 -0.90 -2.88 0.29
N GLY A 42 -0.84 -3.75 -0.72
CA GLY A 42 -1.98 -4.55 -1.16
C GLY A 42 -2.50 -5.51 -0.08
N ALA A 43 -1.61 -6.15 0.68
CA ALA A 43 -1.98 -7.01 1.80
C ALA A 43 -2.61 -6.22 2.96
N MET A 44 -2.11 -5.02 3.23
CA MET A 44 -2.73 -4.11 4.21
C MET A 44 -4.13 -3.70 3.77
N ALA A 45 -4.33 -3.38 2.49
CA ALA A 45 -5.65 -3.08 1.93
C ALA A 45 -6.60 -4.29 2.07
N LEU A 46 -6.13 -5.51 1.82
CA LEU A 46 -6.92 -6.73 2.02
C LEU A 46 -7.36 -6.89 3.48
N SER A 47 -6.47 -6.61 4.43
CA SER A 47 -6.81 -6.64 5.85
C SER A 47 -7.81 -5.55 6.24
N LEU A 48 -7.87 -4.43 5.52
CA LEU A 48 -8.91 -3.41 5.73
C LEU A 48 -10.25 -3.88 5.16
N VAL A 49 -10.27 -4.53 3.99
CA VAL A 49 -11.47 -5.13 3.39
C VAL A 49 -12.13 -6.09 4.37
N SER A 50 -11.37 -6.99 5.01
CA SER A 50 -11.95 -7.93 5.98
C SER A 50 -12.54 -7.24 7.21
N VAL A 51 -11.95 -6.11 7.64
CA VAL A 51 -12.49 -5.33 8.77
C VAL A 51 -13.74 -4.55 8.35
N LEU A 52 -13.79 -4.05 7.12
CA LEU A 52 -14.98 -3.40 6.55
C LEU A 52 -16.15 -4.37 6.42
N GLU A 53 -15.89 -5.60 5.96
CA GLU A 53 -16.92 -6.64 5.86
C GLU A 53 -17.54 -6.95 7.24
N LEU A 54 -16.73 -7.05 8.29
CA LEU A 54 -17.21 -7.21 9.67
C LEU A 54 -18.03 -5.98 10.12
N ALA A 55 -17.56 -4.76 9.77
CA ALA A 55 -18.26 -3.53 10.11
C ALA A 55 -19.64 -3.44 9.41
N GLU A 56 -19.73 -3.82 8.14
CA GLU A 56 -20.98 -3.86 7.37
C GLU A 56 -22.00 -4.84 7.98
N GLN A 57 -21.53 -5.99 8.45
CA GLN A 57 -22.35 -6.99 9.14
C GLN A 57 -22.75 -6.56 10.56
N GLY A 58 -22.20 -5.45 11.06
CA GLY A 58 -22.42 -4.99 12.43
C GLY A 58 -21.74 -5.86 13.48
N ASP A 59 -20.66 -6.55 13.12
CA ASP A 59 -19.86 -7.35 14.05
C ASP A 59 -18.76 -6.49 14.70
N PHE A 60 -19.09 -5.93 15.86
CA PHE A 60 -18.19 -5.13 16.68
C PHE A 60 -17.42 -5.95 17.73
N SER A 61 -17.42 -7.28 17.63
CA SER A 61 -16.64 -8.14 18.53
C SER A 61 -15.12 -7.93 18.39
N SER A 62 -14.69 -7.39 17.25
CA SER A 62 -13.29 -7.07 16.98
C SER A 62 -12.96 -5.62 17.29
N ASP A 63 -11.94 -5.39 18.14
CA ASP A 63 -11.40 -4.05 18.41
C ASP A 63 -10.92 -3.31 17.14
N ARG A 64 -10.61 -4.05 16.06
CA ARG A 64 -10.24 -3.47 14.77
C ARG A 64 -11.40 -2.71 14.14
N VAL A 65 -12.62 -3.24 14.23
CA VAL A 65 -13.84 -2.62 13.71
C VAL A 65 -14.15 -1.36 14.52
N VAL A 66 -14.07 -1.45 15.84
CA VAL A 66 -14.25 -0.31 16.77
C VAL A 66 -13.25 0.81 16.46
N THR A 67 -11.98 0.44 16.24
CA THR A 67 -10.93 1.39 15.88
C THR A 67 -11.20 2.06 14.54
N LEU A 68 -11.62 1.29 13.53
CA LEU A 68 -11.96 1.81 12.21
C LEU A 68 -13.09 2.85 12.31
N GLU A 69 -14.19 2.49 12.95
CA GLU A 69 -15.37 3.33 13.14
C GLU A 69 -15.06 4.61 13.91
N THR A 70 -14.32 4.49 15.01
CA THR A 70 -13.81 5.63 15.79
C THR A 70 -12.98 6.58 14.92
N LYS A 71 -12.11 6.04 14.04
CA LYS A 71 -11.29 6.85 13.14
C LYS A 71 -12.13 7.53 12.07
N ILE A 72 -13.14 6.86 11.51
CA ILE A 72 -14.06 7.45 10.53
C ILE A 72 -14.80 8.62 11.17
N ILE A 73 -15.44 8.41 12.32
CA ILE A 73 -16.19 9.45 13.04
C ILE A 73 -15.27 10.62 13.40
N SER A 74 -14.09 10.36 13.96
CA SER A 74 -13.13 11.41 14.33
C SER A 74 -12.68 12.24 13.12
N ARG A 75 -12.47 11.59 11.96
CA ARG A 75 -12.09 12.27 10.71
C ARG A 75 -13.23 13.10 10.16
N LEU A 76 -14.45 12.57 10.15
CA LEU A 76 -15.65 13.30 9.72
C LEU A 76 -15.89 14.51 10.62
N HIS A 77 -15.79 14.34 11.93
CA HIS A 77 -15.95 15.42 12.90
C HIS A 77 -14.88 16.52 12.69
N ALA A 78 -13.62 16.14 12.48
CA ALA A 78 -12.56 17.10 12.15
C ALA A 78 -12.84 17.82 10.81
N GLN A 79 -13.35 17.11 9.80
CA GLN A 79 -13.73 17.68 8.52
C GLN A 79 -14.88 18.69 8.67
N VAL A 80 -15.94 18.34 9.41
CA VAL A 80 -17.07 19.21 9.72
C VAL A 80 -16.60 20.47 10.46
N LYS A 81 -15.74 20.32 11.47
CA LYS A 81 -15.14 21.47 12.18
C LYS A 81 -14.37 22.43 11.28
N ASN A 82 -13.74 21.93 10.23
CA ASN A 82 -13.00 22.75 9.27
C ASN A 82 -13.90 23.36 8.21
N SER A 83 -14.78 22.56 7.59
CA SER A 83 -15.73 23.00 6.59
C SER A 83 -16.92 22.04 6.48
N ASN A 84 -18.12 22.59 6.73
CA ASN A 84 -19.37 21.87 6.52
C ASN A 84 -19.63 21.53 5.04
N SER A 85 -19.06 22.28 4.08
CA SER A 85 -19.35 22.07 2.66
C SER A 85 -18.83 20.72 2.17
N ALA A 86 -17.61 20.34 2.57
CA ALA A 86 -17.00 19.09 2.12
C ALA A 86 -17.82 17.88 2.54
N TRP A 87 -18.35 17.88 3.77
CA TRP A 87 -19.21 16.80 4.24
C TRP A 87 -20.57 16.80 3.52
N LYS A 88 -21.16 17.97 3.25
CA LYS A 88 -22.38 18.06 2.44
C LYS A 88 -22.18 17.54 1.02
N ASP A 89 -21.04 17.83 0.40
CA ASP A 89 -20.70 17.37 -0.94
C ASP A 89 -20.58 15.84 -0.97
N THR A 90 -19.90 15.25 0.02
CA THR A 90 -19.84 13.78 0.18
C THR A 90 -21.23 13.16 0.36
N GLN A 91 -22.08 13.74 1.21
CA GLN A 91 -23.47 13.26 1.38
C GLN A 91 -24.27 13.31 0.07
N ASN A 92 -24.07 14.36 -0.72
CA ASN A 92 -24.76 14.54 -2.01
C ASN A 92 -24.25 13.55 -3.07
N GLU A 93 -22.94 13.29 -3.10
CA GLU A 93 -22.30 12.35 -4.03
C GLU A 93 -22.74 10.91 -3.75
N LEU A 94 -22.74 10.52 -2.48
CA LEU A 94 -23.16 9.19 -2.01
C LEU A 94 -24.68 9.04 -1.88
N MET A 95 -25.44 10.09 -2.16
CA MET A 95 -26.91 10.12 -2.03
C MET A 95 -27.44 9.64 -0.67
N CYS A 96 -26.79 10.06 0.41
CA CYS A 96 -27.09 9.64 1.77
C CYS A 96 -27.25 10.84 2.71
N CYS A 97 -27.59 10.59 3.98
CA CYS A 97 -27.74 11.65 4.98
C CYS A 97 -27.10 11.27 6.32
N GLY A 98 -26.35 12.21 6.92
CA GLY A 98 -25.71 12.00 8.22
C GLY A 98 -24.76 10.80 8.21
N TYR A 99 -24.08 10.52 9.32
CA TYR A 99 -23.24 9.33 9.41
C TYR A 99 -24.08 8.08 9.72
N ASP A 100 -24.64 8.02 10.92
CA ASP A 100 -25.59 7.00 11.40
C ASP A 100 -26.28 7.55 12.66
N GLN A 101 -27.30 6.86 13.17
CA GLN A 101 -27.98 7.24 14.40
C GLN A 101 -27.02 7.19 15.60
N VAL A 102 -27.06 8.21 16.46
CA VAL A 102 -26.17 8.32 17.62
C VAL A 102 -26.41 7.15 18.58
N SER A 103 -27.68 6.80 18.79
CA SER A 103 -28.08 5.67 19.62
C SER A 103 -27.56 4.32 19.11
N THR A 104 -27.57 4.14 17.79
CA THR A 104 -27.06 2.96 17.11
C THR A 104 -25.54 2.84 17.25
N ILE A 105 -24.80 3.92 16.95
CA ILE A 105 -23.34 3.95 17.13
C ILE A 105 -22.94 3.68 18.58
N LYS A 106 -23.63 4.31 19.53
CA LYS A 106 -23.41 4.11 20.95
C LYS A 106 -23.65 2.65 21.35
N ALA A 107 -24.74 2.03 20.87
CA ALA A 107 -25.04 0.64 21.18
C ALA A 107 -23.93 -0.32 20.72
N TYR A 108 -23.35 -0.07 19.54
CA TYR A 108 -22.26 -0.88 19.01
C TYR A 108 -20.94 -0.64 19.73
N LEU A 109 -20.53 0.62 19.90
CA LEU A 109 -19.18 0.95 20.35
C LEU A 109 -19.04 0.92 21.87
N SER A 110 -20.10 1.22 22.63
CA SER A 110 -20.05 1.25 24.11
C SER A 110 -19.72 -0.10 24.77
N THR A 111 -19.84 -1.20 24.03
CA THR A 111 -19.47 -2.53 24.50
C THR A 111 -17.95 -2.75 24.50
N SER A 112 -17.19 -1.96 23.74
CA SER A 112 -15.72 -2.07 23.69
C SER A 112 -15.07 -1.26 24.81
N PRO A 113 -14.05 -1.83 25.49
CA PRO A 113 -13.27 -1.09 26.49
C PRO A 113 -12.46 0.07 25.89
N SER A 114 -12.30 0.13 24.57
CA SER A 114 -11.60 1.20 23.86
C SER A 114 -12.48 2.39 23.48
N TRP A 115 -13.77 2.36 23.86
CA TRP A 115 -14.73 3.40 23.55
C TRP A 115 -14.43 4.73 24.25
N ASP A 116 -14.45 5.82 23.48
CA ASP A 116 -14.39 7.18 23.99
C ASP A 116 -15.80 7.82 23.95
N PRO A 117 -16.40 8.16 25.11
CA PRO A 117 -17.70 8.83 25.16
C PRO A 117 -17.77 10.15 24.39
N SER A 118 -16.63 10.80 24.11
CA SER A 118 -16.57 12.03 23.29
C SER A 118 -16.97 11.80 21.82
N LEU A 119 -17.07 10.54 21.39
CA LEU A 119 -17.56 10.20 20.07
C LEU A 119 -19.06 10.41 19.93
N ASP A 120 -19.86 10.34 21.01
CA ASP A 120 -21.31 10.62 20.95
C ASP A 120 -21.54 12.04 20.40
N THR A 121 -20.87 13.04 20.98
CA THR A 121 -20.96 14.44 20.52
C THR A 121 -20.34 14.64 19.14
N SER A 122 -19.30 13.86 18.81
CA SER A 122 -18.69 13.88 17.48
C SER A 122 -19.68 13.44 16.40
N VAL A 123 -20.47 12.39 16.66
CA VAL A 123 -21.51 11.92 15.74
C VAL A 123 -22.65 12.93 15.66
N GLU A 124 -23.07 13.50 16.78
CA GLU A 124 -24.08 14.58 16.81
C GLU A 124 -23.67 15.77 15.94
N ASP A 125 -22.41 16.24 16.08
CA ASP A 125 -21.86 17.34 15.29
C ASP A 125 -21.84 16.99 13.79
N VAL A 126 -21.46 15.76 13.43
CA VAL A 126 -21.46 15.28 12.04
C VAL A 126 -22.88 15.20 11.47
N ASN A 127 -23.85 14.74 12.27
CA ASN A 127 -25.26 14.65 11.90
C ASN A 127 -25.99 16.00 11.91
N SER A 128 -25.42 17.03 12.55
CA SER A 128 -25.94 18.40 12.49
C SER A 128 -25.86 19.01 11.08
N VAL A 129 -25.05 18.43 10.20
CA VAL A 129 -24.85 18.88 8.83
C VAL A 129 -25.72 18.07 7.87
N GLY A 130 -26.78 18.68 7.35
CA GLY A 130 -27.64 18.06 6.33
C GLY A 130 -27.24 18.38 4.89
N GLY A 131 -27.19 17.34 4.05
CA GLY A 131 -27.12 17.43 2.58
C GLY A 131 -28.50 17.49 1.91
N ARG A 132 -28.53 17.33 0.58
CA ARG A 132 -29.77 17.35 -0.25
C ARG A 132 -30.73 16.22 0.09
N TYR A 133 -30.20 15.08 0.54
CA TYR A 133 -30.95 13.87 0.86
C TYR A 133 -31.31 13.77 2.35
N CYS A 134 -31.16 14.87 3.08
CA CYS A 134 -31.55 14.98 4.48
C CYS A 134 -32.90 15.68 4.64
N SER A 135 -33.73 15.16 5.53
CA SER A 135 -34.91 15.85 6.05
C SER A 135 -34.67 16.33 7.48
N THR A 136 -35.30 17.44 7.83
CA THR A 136 -35.45 17.93 9.22
C THR A 136 -36.83 17.62 9.79
N ARG A 137 -37.72 17.02 8.98
CA ARG A 137 -39.08 16.68 9.37
C ARG A 137 -39.12 15.26 9.89
N ILE A 138 -39.43 15.11 11.17
CA ILE A 138 -39.55 13.80 11.84
C ILE A 138 -40.52 12.86 11.10
N SER A 139 -41.57 13.40 10.46
CA SER A 139 -42.53 12.61 9.67
C SER A 139 -41.95 11.99 8.39
N GLU A 140 -40.85 12.53 7.88
CA GLU A 140 -40.15 12.03 6.68
C GLU A 140 -38.98 11.10 7.05
N CYS A 141 -38.60 11.07 8.33
CA CYS A 141 -37.62 10.13 8.84
C CYS A 141 -38.25 8.74 8.95
N GLU A 142 -37.55 7.72 8.44
CA GLU A 142 -38.01 6.32 8.49
C GLU A 142 -38.23 5.80 9.93
N ARG A 143 -37.67 6.49 10.93
CA ARG A 143 -37.90 6.29 12.36
C ARG A 143 -37.97 7.63 13.09
N THR A 144 -38.67 7.66 14.23
CA THR A 144 -38.60 8.79 15.17
C THR A 144 -37.18 8.89 15.70
N THR A 145 -36.45 9.87 15.20
CA THR A 145 -35.02 10.04 15.39
C THR A 145 -34.82 11.35 16.18
N SER A 146 -33.95 11.35 17.18
CA SER A 146 -33.62 12.55 17.98
C SER A 146 -32.63 13.48 17.27
N GLU A 147 -32.09 13.02 16.15
CA GLU A 147 -31.11 13.67 15.30
C GLU A 147 -31.70 14.90 14.59
N ALA A 148 -30.88 15.93 14.41
CA ALA A 148 -31.28 17.16 13.72
C ALA A 148 -31.64 16.92 12.24
N HIS A 149 -31.00 15.94 11.61
CA HIS A 149 -31.25 15.51 10.25
C HIS A 149 -31.38 13.99 10.18
N CYS A 150 -32.17 13.54 9.23
CA CYS A 150 -32.37 12.13 8.95
C CYS A 150 -32.45 11.89 7.44
N PRO A 151 -32.19 10.67 6.95
CA PRO A 151 -32.41 10.33 5.55
C PRO A 151 -33.86 10.55 5.13
N VAL A 152 -34.07 11.14 3.96
CA VAL A 152 -35.38 11.18 3.30
C VAL A 152 -35.86 9.77 2.94
N PRO A 153 -37.17 9.55 2.73
CA PRO A 153 -37.70 8.23 2.37
C PRO A 153 -36.99 7.63 1.15
N GLY A 154 -36.55 6.37 1.26
CA GLY A 154 -35.82 5.66 0.23
C GLY A 154 -34.32 5.98 0.16
N ARG A 155 -33.76 6.67 1.16
CA ARG A 155 -32.32 6.92 1.30
C ARG A 155 -31.80 6.39 2.63
N ASN A 156 -30.50 6.11 2.65
CA ASN A 156 -29.82 5.51 3.80
C ASN A 156 -28.95 6.53 4.55
N TRP A 157 -28.55 6.13 5.75
CA TRP A 157 -27.44 6.76 6.48
C TRP A 157 -26.12 6.57 5.72
N CYS A 158 -25.23 7.57 5.73
CA CYS A 158 -24.00 7.49 4.95
C CYS A 158 -23.03 6.41 5.42
N ARG A 159 -23.15 5.90 6.64
CA ARG A 159 -22.33 4.77 7.11
C ARG A 159 -22.40 3.59 6.14
N ILE A 160 -23.59 3.22 5.69
CA ILE A 160 -23.79 2.08 4.78
C ILE A 160 -23.07 2.34 3.46
N GLU A 161 -23.34 3.48 2.82
CA GLU A 161 -22.76 3.83 1.52
C GLU A 161 -21.24 4.05 1.61
N LEU A 162 -20.74 4.65 2.68
CA LEU A 162 -19.30 4.87 2.92
C LEU A 162 -18.55 3.54 3.11
N LEU A 163 -19.09 2.63 3.92
CA LEU A 163 -18.46 1.33 4.16
C LEU A 163 -18.45 0.51 2.87
N GLN A 164 -19.55 0.50 2.11
CA GLN A 164 -19.64 -0.20 0.83
C GLN A 164 -18.64 0.34 -0.19
N VAL A 165 -18.60 1.67 -0.38
CA VAL A 165 -17.65 2.32 -1.29
C VAL A 165 -16.21 2.06 -0.84
N ALA A 166 -15.93 2.09 0.46
CA ALA A 166 -14.61 1.76 0.98
C ALA A 166 -14.25 0.31 0.67
N HIS A 167 -15.15 -0.64 0.91
CA HIS A 167 -14.94 -2.06 0.67
C HIS A 167 -14.61 -2.33 -0.80
N GLU A 168 -15.42 -1.79 -1.72
CA GLU A 168 -15.19 -1.93 -3.17
C GLU A 168 -13.84 -1.35 -3.61
N ASN A 169 -13.51 -0.15 -3.14
CA ASN A 169 -12.24 0.51 -3.50
C ASN A 169 -11.02 -0.21 -2.92
N TYR A 170 -11.04 -0.61 -1.65
CA TYR A 170 -9.92 -1.33 -1.04
C TYR A 170 -9.75 -2.73 -1.64
N SER A 171 -10.83 -3.40 -2.02
CA SER A 171 -10.78 -4.68 -2.73
C SER A 171 -10.11 -4.55 -4.09
N LEU A 172 -10.48 -3.52 -4.86
CA LEU A 172 -9.85 -3.24 -6.15
C LEU A 172 -8.38 -2.86 -5.99
N LEU A 173 -8.06 -1.93 -5.08
CA LEU A 173 -6.69 -1.51 -4.80
C LEU A 173 -5.81 -2.68 -4.35
N SER A 174 -6.32 -3.53 -3.47
CA SER A 174 -5.61 -4.73 -3.01
C SER A 174 -5.30 -5.67 -4.16
N THR A 175 -6.31 -5.98 -4.97
CA THR A 175 -6.18 -6.87 -6.14
C THR A 175 -5.13 -6.32 -7.11
N CYS A 176 -5.25 -5.06 -7.51
CA CYS A 176 -4.28 -4.42 -8.42
C CYS A 176 -2.87 -4.42 -7.83
N ALA A 177 -2.69 -4.02 -6.57
CA ALA A 177 -1.39 -3.95 -5.92
C ALA A 177 -0.71 -5.33 -5.83
N ILE A 178 -1.45 -6.36 -5.41
CA ILE A 178 -0.91 -7.72 -5.31
C ILE A 178 -0.55 -8.25 -6.71
N THR A 179 -1.43 -8.08 -7.71
CA THR A 179 -1.16 -8.56 -9.06
C THR A 179 0.05 -7.85 -9.68
N PHE A 180 0.10 -6.52 -9.67
CA PHE A 180 1.23 -5.79 -10.25
C PHE A 180 2.54 -6.05 -9.51
N GLY A 181 2.50 -6.12 -8.18
CA GLY A 181 3.68 -6.47 -7.39
C GLY A 181 4.19 -7.88 -7.67
N ALA A 182 3.31 -8.88 -7.77
CA ALA A 182 3.69 -10.25 -8.11
C ALA A 182 4.29 -10.34 -9.52
N VAL A 183 3.67 -9.67 -10.50
CA VAL A 183 4.18 -9.61 -11.87
C VAL A 183 5.57 -8.96 -11.91
N GLN A 184 5.76 -7.85 -11.20
CA GLN A 184 7.05 -7.16 -11.12
C GLN A 184 8.14 -8.04 -10.48
N LEU A 185 7.80 -8.83 -9.45
CA LEU A 185 8.73 -9.79 -8.84
C LEU A 185 9.13 -10.89 -9.82
N LEU A 186 8.17 -11.44 -10.59
CA LEU A 186 8.44 -12.43 -11.61
C LEU A 186 9.39 -11.89 -12.68
N PHE A 187 9.13 -10.68 -13.20
CA PHE A 187 10.03 -10.05 -14.17
C PHE A 187 11.41 -9.74 -13.59
N SER A 188 11.50 -9.36 -12.31
CA SER A 188 12.78 -9.15 -11.63
C SER A 188 13.57 -10.45 -11.50
N ALA A 189 12.89 -11.56 -11.16
CA ALA A 189 13.51 -12.88 -11.07
C ALA A 189 13.99 -13.39 -12.43
N LEU A 190 13.16 -13.23 -13.48
CA LEU A 190 13.52 -13.58 -14.85
C LEU A 190 14.69 -12.72 -15.35
N GLY A 191 14.68 -11.41 -15.09
CA GLY A 191 15.77 -10.51 -15.44
C GLY A 191 17.07 -10.87 -14.73
N LEU A 192 17.01 -11.20 -13.44
CA LEU A 192 18.18 -11.69 -12.69
C LEU A 192 18.70 -13.01 -13.27
N PHE A 193 17.81 -13.95 -13.58
CA PHE A 193 18.17 -15.22 -14.20
C PHE A 193 18.88 -15.00 -15.55
N THR A 194 18.32 -14.17 -16.43
CA THR A 194 18.94 -13.83 -17.72
C THR A 194 20.31 -13.19 -17.53
N LEU A 195 20.46 -12.22 -16.61
CA LEU A 195 21.75 -11.60 -16.31
C LEU A 195 22.79 -12.62 -15.82
N LEU A 196 22.40 -13.55 -14.95
CA LEU A 196 23.29 -14.60 -14.44
C LEU A 196 23.69 -15.59 -15.56
N CYS A 197 22.75 -15.97 -16.42
CA CYS A 197 23.03 -16.83 -17.57
C CYS A 197 23.96 -16.17 -18.61
N ASP A 198 23.80 -14.87 -18.87
CA ASP A 198 24.62 -14.15 -19.86
C ASP A 198 26.08 -13.96 -19.37
N VAL A 199 26.27 -13.61 -18.09
CA VAL A 199 27.60 -13.54 -17.46
C VAL A 199 28.29 -14.92 -17.46
N GLY A 200 27.54 -15.99 -17.23
CA GLY A 200 28.06 -17.37 -17.31
C GLY A 200 28.57 -17.73 -18.70
N ARG A 201 27.91 -17.24 -19.76
CA ARG A 201 28.28 -17.51 -21.15
C ARG A 201 29.56 -16.79 -21.59
N LEU A 202 29.79 -15.57 -21.09
CA LEU A 202 31.03 -14.81 -21.33
C LEU A 202 32.25 -15.47 -20.67
N ARG A 203 32.11 -16.01 -19.45
CA ARG A 203 33.20 -16.76 -18.79
C ARG A 203 33.53 -18.09 -19.47
N GLY A 204 32.54 -18.74 -20.08
CA GLY A 204 32.74 -20.01 -20.79
C GLY A 204 33.25 -19.89 -22.23
N SER A 205 33.13 -18.71 -22.86
CA SER A 205 33.42 -18.52 -24.29
C SER A 205 34.69 -17.72 -24.59
N SER A 206 35.61 -17.58 -23.63
CA SER A 206 36.93 -16.99 -23.91
C SER A 206 37.95 -18.11 -24.12
N PRO A 207 38.11 -18.67 -25.34
CA PRO A 207 39.33 -19.35 -25.66
C PRO A 207 40.42 -18.27 -25.60
N ILE A 208 41.34 -18.42 -24.66
CA ILE A 208 42.58 -17.65 -24.62
C ILE A 208 43.29 -17.97 -25.95
N TYR A 209 43.09 -17.14 -26.97
CA TYR A 209 44.01 -17.08 -28.09
C TYR A 209 45.23 -16.34 -27.55
N GLU A 210 46.19 -17.11 -27.04
CA GLU A 210 47.51 -16.63 -26.73
C GLU A 210 48.14 -16.15 -28.04
N ILE A 211 48.15 -14.84 -28.25
CA ILE A 211 48.83 -14.22 -29.39
C ILE A 211 50.32 -14.47 -29.14
N GLN A 212 50.87 -15.47 -29.81
CA GLN A 212 52.29 -15.80 -29.73
C GLN A 212 53.10 -14.61 -30.27
N HIS A 213 53.65 -13.80 -29.37
CA HIS A 213 54.55 -12.72 -29.73
C HIS A 213 55.84 -13.32 -30.31
N GLN A 214 55.97 -13.27 -31.63
CA GLN A 214 57.17 -13.66 -32.34
C GLN A 214 58.27 -12.66 -31.98
N MET A 215 59.30 -13.11 -31.23
CA MET A 215 60.48 -12.29 -30.95
C MET A 215 61.19 -11.94 -32.26
N LEU A 216 61.24 -10.65 -32.59
CA LEU A 216 62.11 -10.12 -33.64
C LEU A 216 63.57 -10.22 -33.19
N SER A 217 64.39 -10.87 -34.02
CA SER A 217 65.82 -11.09 -33.78
C SER A 217 66.58 -9.76 -33.73
N PRO A 218 67.60 -9.58 -32.87
CA PRO A 218 68.37 -8.33 -32.82
C PRO A 218 69.23 -8.18 -34.08
N ILE A 219 69.12 -7.03 -34.73
CA ILE A 219 70.01 -6.62 -35.83
C ILE A 219 71.40 -6.34 -35.23
N GLN A 220 72.41 -7.07 -35.68
CA GLN A 220 73.81 -6.89 -35.30
C GLN A 220 74.38 -5.69 -36.09
N PRO A 221 74.94 -4.64 -35.45
CA PRO A 221 75.58 -3.55 -36.17
C PRO A 221 76.96 -3.97 -36.66
N SER A 222 77.16 -3.90 -37.98
CA SER A 222 78.48 -3.98 -38.61
C SER A 222 79.30 -2.73 -38.24
N ALA A 223 80.49 -2.91 -37.67
CA ALA A 223 81.50 -1.87 -37.54
C ALA A 223 82.57 -2.05 -38.63
N PRO A 224 83.16 -0.96 -39.15
CA PRO A 224 83.76 -0.90 -40.48
C PRO A 224 85.21 -1.38 -40.53
N ASP A 225 85.61 -1.81 -41.74
CA ASP A 225 86.99 -2.10 -42.15
C ASP A 225 87.96 -0.95 -41.82
N VAL A 226 89.09 -1.29 -41.20
CA VAL A 226 90.34 -0.52 -41.28
C VAL A 226 91.51 -1.51 -41.38
N ASP A 227 92.35 -1.27 -42.38
CA ASP A 227 93.43 -2.09 -42.96
C ASP A 227 94.60 -2.48 -42.04
N ASP A 228 95.17 -3.67 -42.28
CA ASP A 228 96.57 -3.90 -42.72
C ASP A 228 96.73 -5.32 -43.34
#